data_AF-A0A932XUL5-F1
#
_entry.id   AF-A0A932XUL5-F1
#
_cell.length_a   1.000
_cell.length_b   1.000
_cell.length_c   1.000
_cell.angle_alpha   90.00
_cell.angle_beta   90.00
_cell.angle_gamma   90.00
#
_symmetry.space_group_name_H-M   'P 1'
#
loop_
_entity.id
_entity.type
_entity.pdbx_description
1 polymer ?
#
loop_
_entity_poly.entity_id
_entity_poly.type
_entity_poly.pdbx_seq_one_letter_code
_entity_poly.pdbx_strand_id
1 'polypeptide(L)'
;MDKLASLAKHIEIDFLKIIAEQLNTGEITLANAKQAAKDFLTLLPFSSKEDMQKKLKEFIVSHPKLEKVHAIMLTYIDEEKTTELLDTIRSYIHKLP
;
A
#
# COMPACT_ATOMS: atom_id res chain seq x y z
N MET A 1 11.40 14.84 -6.06
CA MET A 1 10.04 14.27 -6.04
C MET A 1 9.66 14.00 -4.60
N ASP A 2 8.44 14.35 -4.21
CA ASP A 2 7.93 14.05 -2.86
C ASP A 2 7.82 12.53 -2.69
N LYS A 3 8.57 11.97 -1.74
CA LYS A 3 8.61 10.51 -1.49
C LYS A 3 7.22 9.97 -1.18
N LEU A 4 6.39 10.75 -0.48
CA LEU A 4 5.03 10.34 -0.12
C LEU A 4 4.12 10.26 -1.35
N ALA A 5 4.24 11.22 -2.28
CA ALA A 5 3.49 11.21 -3.53
C ALA A 5 3.89 10.03 -4.43
N SER A 6 5.17 9.68 -4.47
CA SER A 6 5.64 8.49 -5.21
C SER A 6 5.08 7.21 -4.61
N LEU A 7 5.05 7.09 -3.28
CA LEU A 7 4.51 5.93 -2.59
C LEU A 7 2.99 5.80 -2.80
N ALA A 8 2.26 6.91 -2.69
CA ALA A 8 0.83 6.94 -2.97
C ALA A 8 0.50 6.42 -4.37
N LYS A 9 1.30 6.82 -5.37
CA LYS A 9 1.13 6.36 -6.76
C LYS A 9 1.40 4.87 -6.95
N HIS A 10 2.39 4.30 -6.26
CA HIS A 10 2.61 2.85 -6.31
C HIS A 10 1.43 2.09 -5.71
N ILE A 11 0.89 2.57 -4.59
CA ILE A 11 -0.27 1.95 -3.94
C ILE A 11 -1.51 2.04 -4.83
N GLU A 12 -1.75 3.17 -5.49
CA GLU A 12 -2.83 3.31 -6.49
C GLU A 12 -2.70 2.28 -7.62
N ILE A 13 -1.49 2.14 -8.19
CA ILE A 13 -1.22 1.19 -9.27
C ILE A 13 -1.49 -0.24 -8.81
N ASP A 14 -1.01 -0.62 -7.64
CA ASP A 14 -1.16 -2.00 -7.15
C ASP A 14 -2.58 -2.31 -6.71
N PHE A 15 -3.31 -1.34 -6.14
CA PHE A 15 -4.74 -1.45 -5.92
C PHE A 15 -5.49 -1.76 -7.23
N LEU A 16 -5.20 -1.01 -8.31
CA LEU A 16 -5.85 -1.20 -9.61
C LEU A 16 -5.52 -2.56 -10.22
N LYS A 17 -4.27 -3.02 -10.14
CA LYS A 17 -3.87 -4.35 -10.64
C LYS A 17 -4.67 -5.45 -9.96
N ILE A 18 -4.82 -5.38 -8.63
CA ILE A 18 -5.51 -6.43 -7.88
C ILE A 18 -7.02 -6.39 -8.15
N ILE A 19 -7.64 -5.22 -8.21
CA ILE A 19 -9.04 -5.08 -8.61
C ILE A 19 -9.26 -5.67 -10.01
N ALA A 20 -8.36 -5.39 -10.95
CA ALA A 20 -8.44 -5.92 -12.31
C ALA A 20 -8.29 -7.45 -12.35
N GLU A 21 -7.34 -8.00 -11.57
CA GLU A 21 -7.16 -9.45 -11.44
C GLU A 21 -8.41 -10.12 -10.86
N GLN A 22 -8.95 -9.59 -9.76
CA GLN A 22 -10.14 -10.14 -9.12
C GLN A 22 -11.41 -10.02 -9.98
N LEU A 23 -11.51 -8.97 -10.81
CA LEU A 23 -12.56 -8.86 -11.81
C LEU A 23 -12.40 -9.93 -12.89
N ASN A 24 -11.17 -10.17 -13.34
CA ASN A 24 -10.87 -11.15 -14.39
C ASN A 24 -11.08 -12.59 -13.93
N THR A 25 -10.82 -12.89 -12.66
CA THR A 25 -11.08 -14.21 -12.05
C THR A 25 -12.52 -14.39 -11.58
N GLY A 26 -13.33 -13.32 -11.55
CA GLY A 26 -14.70 -13.34 -11.04
C GLY A 26 -14.79 -13.40 -9.50
N GLU A 27 -13.69 -13.19 -8.77
CA GLU A 27 -13.69 -13.08 -7.31
C GLU A 27 -14.54 -11.90 -6.80
N ILE A 28 -14.61 -10.82 -7.60
CA ILE A 28 -15.47 -9.66 -7.33
C ILE A 28 -16.30 -9.27 -8.55
N THR A 29 -17.44 -8.63 -8.31
CA THR A 29 -18.27 -8.08 -9.39
C THR A 29 -17.78 -6.67 -9.79
N LEU A 30 -18.17 -6.22 -10.99
CA LEU A 30 -17.94 -4.83 -11.42
C LEU A 30 -18.53 -3.81 -10.45
N ALA A 31 -19.68 -4.11 -9.82
CA ALA A 31 -20.28 -3.23 -8.83
C ALA A 31 -19.41 -3.13 -7.57
N ASN A 32 -18.89 -4.25 -7.07
CA ASN A 32 -17.97 -4.27 -5.93
C ASN A 32 -16.67 -3.54 -6.24
N ALA A 33 -16.09 -3.75 -7.42
CA ALA A 33 -14.88 -3.05 -7.85
C ALA A 33 -15.07 -1.53 -7.92
N LYS A 34 -16.19 -1.07 -8.48
CA LYS A 34 -16.53 0.36 -8.53
C LYS A 34 -16.70 0.96 -7.13
N GLN A 35 -17.33 0.23 -6.21
CA GLN A 35 -17.50 0.69 -4.84
C GLN A 35 -16.15 0.77 -4.13
N ALA A 36 -15.34 -0.29 -4.20
CA ALA A 36 -14.00 -0.31 -3.63
C ALA A 36 -13.11 0.81 -4.16
N ALA A 37 -13.19 1.13 -5.46
CA ALA A 37 -12.43 2.23 -6.05
C ALA A 37 -12.88 3.59 -5.50
N LYS A 38 -14.18 3.82 -5.34
CA LYS A 38 -14.70 5.04 -4.70
C LYS A 38 -14.23 5.16 -3.27
N ASP A 39 -14.32 4.08 -2.51
CA ASP A 39 -13.93 4.06 -1.10
C ASP A 39 -12.41 4.26 -0.96
N PHE A 40 -11.61 3.69 -1.86
CA PHE A 40 -10.16 3.93 -1.89
C PHE A 40 -9.82 5.40 -2.18
N LEU A 41 -10.53 6.04 -3.12
CA LEU A 41 -10.32 7.46 -3.42
C LEU A 41 -10.61 8.37 -2.22
N THR A 42 -11.47 7.96 -1.29
CA THR A 42 -11.76 8.73 -0.06
C THR A 42 -10.60 8.74 0.94
N LEU A 43 -9.62 7.84 0.77
CA LEU A 43 -8.43 7.79 1.61
C LEU A 43 -7.44 8.91 1.26
N LEU A 44 -7.51 9.41 0.02
CA LEU A 44 -6.63 10.45 -0.48
C LEU A 44 -7.11 11.86 -0.04
N PRO A 45 -6.18 12.82 0.15
CA PRO A 45 -4.72 12.65 0.11
C PRO A 45 -4.17 12.00 1.38
N PHE A 46 -2.98 11.41 1.28
CA PHE A 46 -2.23 10.95 2.44
C PHE A 46 -1.39 12.09 3.01
N SER A 47 -1.53 12.37 4.31
CA SER A 47 -0.84 13.47 4.98
C SER A 47 0.55 13.07 5.49
N SER A 48 0.74 11.78 5.78
CA SER A 48 2.01 11.18 6.17
C SER A 48 2.02 9.69 5.84
N LYS A 49 3.16 9.02 6.06
CA LYS A 49 3.24 7.56 5.94
C LYS A 49 2.39 6.84 6.99
N GLU A 50 2.35 7.36 8.23
CA GLU A 50 1.51 6.79 9.29
C GLU A 50 0.01 6.97 9.00
N ASP A 51 -0.39 8.12 8.47
CA ASP A 51 -1.77 8.38 8.02
C ASP A 51 -2.18 7.37 6.92
N MET A 52 -1.30 7.18 5.94
CA MET A 52 -1.48 6.19 4.88
C MET A 52 -1.65 4.77 5.46
N GLN A 53 -0.75 4.33 6.35
CA GLN A 53 -0.84 3.02 7.00
C GLN A 53 -2.17 2.83 7.72
N LYS A 54 -2.59 3.83 8.49
CA LYS A 54 -3.84 3.79 9.25
C LYS A 54 -5.06 3.68 8.32
N LYS A 55 -5.15 4.56 7.32
CA LYS A 55 -6.25 4.60 6.35
C LYS A 55 -6.38 3.31 5.56
N LEU A 56 -5.25 2.75 5.11
CA LEU A 56 -5.24 1.50 4.37
C LEU A 56 -5.70 0.34 5.26
N LYS A 57 -5.22 0.26 6.50
CA LYS A 57 -5.68 -0.75 7.46
C LYS A 57 -7.18 -0.69 7.70
N GLU A 58 -7.74 0.50 7.88
CA GLU A 58 -9.18 0.71 8.07
C GLU A 58 -10.00 0.35 6.81
N PHE A 59 -9.49 0.69 5.63
CA PHE A 59 -10.11 0.33 4.35
C PHE A 59 -10.29 -1.19 4.19
N ILE A 60 -9.27 -1.97 4.57
CA ILE A 60 -9.28 -3.43 4.44
C ILE A 60 -10.25 -4.08 5.42
N VAL A 61 -10.38 -3.56 6.64
CA VAL A 61 -11.41 -4.03 7.59
C VAL A 61 -12.80 -3.91 6.99
N SER A 62 -13.03 -2.88 6.17
CA SER A 62 -14.30 -2.64 5.48
C SER A 62 -14.42 -3.43 4.17
N HIS A 63 -13.32 -3.96 3.64
CA HIS A 63 -13.24 -4.70 2.37
C HIS A 63 -12.49 -6.04 2.52
N PRO A 64 -13.00 -7.00 3.31
CA PRO A 64 -12.29 -8.26 3.58
C PRO A 64 -12.01 -9.10 2.32
N LYS A 65 -12.80 -8.94 1.25
CA LYS A 65 -12.54 -9.59 -0.06
C LYS A 65 -11.29 -9.04 -0.77
N LEU A 66 -10.76 -7.91 -0.31
CA LEU A 66 -9.55 -7.25 -0.79
C LEU A 66 -8.34 -7.52 0.12
N GLU A 67 -8.38 -8.56 0.96
CA GLU A 67 -7.28 -8.90 1.87
C GLU A 67 -5.95 -9.15 1.12
N LYS A 68 -5.97 -9.68 -0.12
CA LYS A 68 -4.75 -9.79 -0.95
C LYS A 68 -4.10 -8.43 -1.22
N VAL A 69 -4.89 -7.35 -1.27
CA VAL A 69 -4.42 -5.97 -1.41
C VAL A 69 -3.64 -5.53 -0.16
N HIS A 70 -4.03 -5.99 1.03
CA HIS A 70 -3.32 -5.71 2.29
C HIS A 70 -1.90 -6.27 2.31
N ALA A 71 -1.72 -7.52 1.88
CA ALA A 71 -0.42 -8.18 1.93
C ALA A 71 0.62 -7.46 1.07
N ILE A 72 0.21 -6.97 -0.11
CA ILE A 72 1.07 -6.23 -1.04
C ILE A 72 1.33 -4.81 -0.52
N MET A 73 0.31 -4.12 0.01
CA MET A 73 0.51 -2.79 0.59
C MET A 73 1.41 -2.82 1.84
N LEU A 74 1.32 -3.87 2.67
CA LEU A 74 2.21 -4.08 3.80
C LEU A 74 3.65 -4.38 3.38
N THR A 75 3.87 -5.05 2.24
CA THR A 75 5.23 -5.36 1.78
C THR A 75 6.03 -4.10 1.47
N TYR A 76 5.39 -3.08 0.89
CA TYR A 76 6.06 -1.78 0.67
C TYR A 76 6.49 -1.09 1.96
N ILE A 77 5.73 -1.28 3.05
CA ILE A 77 6.05 -0.70 4.36
C ILE A 77 7.23 -1.43 5.01
N ASP A 78 7.28 -2.75 4.90
CA ASP A 78 8.35 -3.58 5.48
C ASP A 78 9.64 -3.54 4.66
N GLU A 79 9.56 -3.43 3.33
CA GLU A 79 10.73 -3.25 2.45
C GLU A 79 11.46 -1.92 2.74
N GLU A 80 10.72 -0.85 3.05
CA GLU A 80 11.31 0.43 3.40
C GLU A 80 12.02 0.38 4.77
N LYS A 81 11.38 -0.23 5.79
CA LYS A 81 12.03 -0.47 7.09
C LYS A 81 13.27 -1.35 6.98
N THR A 82 13.22 -2.37 6.13
CA THR A 82 14.35 -3.27 5.89
C THR A 82 15.50 -2.51 5.25
N THR A 83 15.21 -1.61 4.31
CA THR A 83 16.22 -0.77 3.65
C THR A 83 16.84 0.23 4.64
N GLU A 84 16.03 0.90 5.45
CA GLU A 84 16.52 1.81 6.50
C GLU A 84 17.39 1.09 7.55
N LEU A 85 17.02 -0.14 7.92
CA LEU A 85 17.80 -0.97 8.84
C LEU A 85 19.12 -1.40 8.19
N LEU A 86 19.11 -1.82 6.93
CA LEU A 86 20.31 -2.18 6.18
C LEU A 86 21.28 -1.01 6.03
N ASP A 87 20.78 0.19 5.76
CA ASP A 87 21.62 1.39 5.66
C ASP A 87 22.16 1.81 7.04
N THR A 88 21.37 1.63 8.11
CA THR A 88 21.83 1.81 9.48
C THR A 88 22.97 0.83 9.81
N ILE A 89 22.80 -0.46 9.51
CA ILE A 89 23.83 -1.48 9.70
C ILE A 89 25.10 -1.16 8.89
N ARG A 90 24.96 -0.79 7.61
CA ARG A 90 26.09 -0.36 6.77
C ARG A 90 26.82 0.84 7.35
N SER A 91 26.09 1.80 7.92
CA SER A 91 26.68 2.98 8.57
C SER A 91 27.47 2.61 9.82
N TYR A 92 27.03 1.60 10.59
CA TYR A 92 27.79 1.08 11.73
C TYR A 92 29.05 0.34 11.29
N ILE A 93 28.96 -0.44 10.21
CA ILE A 93 30.12 -1.15 9.64
C ILE A 93 31.16 -0.18 9.09
N HIS A 94 30.75 0.90 8.42
CA HIS A 94 31.67 1.92 7.86
C HIS A 94 32.19 2.93 8.90
N LYS A 95 31.62 2.94 10.12
CA LYS A 95 32.10 3.77 11.25
C LYS A 95 33.02 3.01 12.20
N LEU A 96 33.26 1.72 11.98
CA LEU A 96 34.29 0.99 12.71
C LEU A 96 35.67 1.41 12.16
N PRO A 97 36.62 1.82 13.02
CA PRO A 97 37.97 2.24 12.63
C PRO A 97 38.79 1.10 12.01
#